data_AF-A0A146LLC9-F1
#
_entry.id   AF-A0A146LLC9-F1
#
_cell.length_a   1.000
_cell.length_b   1.000
_cell.length_c   1.000
_cell.angle_alpha   90.00
_cell.angle_beta   90.00
_cell.angle_gamma   90.00
#
_symmetry.space_group_name_H-M   'P 1'
#
loop_
_entity.id
_entity.type
_entity.pdbx_description
1 polymer ?
#
loop_
_entity_poly.entity_id
_entity_poly.type
_entity_poly.pdbx_seq_one_letter_code
_entity_poly.pdbx_strand_id
1 'polypeptide(L)'
;MAHFVGHSLGAHVVGVAGKFLKGLNQTIARITGLDPAKIEFEDISVGLRINAADAEYVDCIHSCGGYLGFDRPICQTDFYPNGGLMQPGCSFLGDICCVCSHGRSYHYFAESIKPKHIFPAAKCLWTSDGLLGCTDSPQMMGYPAKSEFKGAFYVKTMSDYPFSPAIERPPEYGWWSQLQAWLLSIRLIIS
;
A
#
# COMPACT_ATOMS: atom_id res chain seq x y z
N MET A 1 3.98 -7.10 21.15
CA MET A 1 3.03 -7.15 20.02
C MET A 1 3.74 -7.77 18.83
N ALA A 2 3.07 -8.64 18.07
CA ALA A 2 3.63 -9.29 16.90
C ALA A 2 2.98 -8.74 15.62
N HIS A 3 3.78 -8.56 14.57
CA HIS A 3 3.33 -8.20 13.23
C HIS A 3 3.82 -9.27 12.27
N PHE A 4 2.90 -10.01 11.66
CA PHE A 4 3.25 -10.98 10.63
C PHE A 4 3.07 -10.38 9.24
N VAL A 5 4.02 -10.63 8.35
CA VAL A 5 4.00 -10.15 6.98
C VAL A 5 4.24 -11.34 6.06
N GLY A 6 3.36 -11.54 5.08
CA GLY A 6 3.44 -12.68 4.17
C GLY A 6 3.20 -12.24 2.74
N HIS A 7 4.07 -12.68 1.81
CA HIS A 7 3.93 -12.43 0.37
C HIS A 7 3.35 -13.65 -0.34
N SER A 8 2.47 -13.43 -1.33
CA SER A 8 1.91 -14.51 -2.14
C SER A 8 1.21 -15.58 -1.30
N LEU A 9 1.58 -16.86 -1.45
CA LEU A 9 1.20 -17.96 -0.58
C LEU A 9 1.46 -17.68 0.91
N GLY A 10 2.56 -16.98 1.21
CA GLY A 10 2.95 -16.59 2.56
C GLY A 10 1.90 -15.71 3.25
N ALA A 11 1.10 -14.93 2.51
CA ALA A 11 -0.01 -14.16 3.09
C ALA A 11 -1.05 -15.09 3.74
N HIS A 12 -1.32 -16.24 3.13
CA HIS A 12 -2.21 -17.25 3.69
C HIS A 12 -1.58 -18.00 4.85
N VAL A 13 -0.28 -18.29 4.78
CA VAL A 13 0.46 -18.90 5.90
C VAL A 13 0.33 -18.05 7.16
N VAL A 14 0.56 -16.73 7.07
CA VAL A 14 0.43 -15.84 8.23
C VAL A 14 -1.02 -15.67 8.69
N GLY A 15 -1.99 -15.68 7.77
CA GLY A 15 -3.42 -15.66 8.10
C GLY A 15 -3.89 -16.91 8.85
N VAL A 16 -3.47 -18.09 8.40
CA VAL A 16 -3.76 -19.38 9.07
C VAL A 16 -3.05 -19.45 10.43
N ALA A 17 -1.81 -18.96 10.53
CA ALA A 17 -1.13 -18.84 11.81
C ALA A 17 -1.90 -17.93 12.79
N GLY A 18 -2.42 -16.79 12.33
CA GLY A 18 -3.26 -15.90 13.12
C GLY A 18 -4.52 -16.59 13.66
N LYS A 19 -5.23 -17.35 12.80
CA LYS A 19 -6.40 -18.15 13.22
C LYS A 19 -6.06 -19.21 14.26
N PHE A 20 -4.96 -19.93 14.05
CA PHE A 20 -4.50 -20.95 14.99
C PHE A 20 -4.24 -20.35 16.37
N LEU A 21 -3.50 -19.24 16.42
CA LEU A 21 -3.19 -18.54 17.68
C LEU A 21 -4.46 -18.00 18.35
N LYS A 22 -5.43 -17.49 17.57
CA LYS A 22 -6.72 -17.04 18.09
C LYS A 22 -7.48 -18.18 18.79
N GLY A 23 -7.39 -19.41 18.28
CA GLY A 23 -7.92 -20.61 18.93
C GLY A 23 -7.23 -20.96 20.25
N LEU A 24 -6.02 -20.45 20.48
CA LEU A 24 -5.27 -20.55 21.74
C LEU A 24 -5.45 -19.31 22.64
N ASN A 25 -6.46 -18.48 22.38
CA ASN A 25 -6.70 -17.19 23.05
C ASN A 25 -5.53 -16.19 22.92
N GLN A 26 -4.76 -16.28 21.83
CA GLN A 26 -3.70 -15.31 21.51
C GLN A 26 -4.04 -14.58 20.21
N THR A 27 -4.14 -13.25 20.26
CA THR A 27 -4.43 -12.43 19.08
C THR A 27 -3.16 -11.75 18.58
N ILE A 28 -2.89 -11.87 17.28
CA ILE A 28 -1.82 -11.13 16.62
C ILE A 28 -2.23 -9.66 16.47
N ALA A 29 -1.31 -8.73 16.71
CA ALA A 29 -1.62 -7.30 16.64
C ALA A 29 -1.82 -6.84 15.18
N ARG A 30 -0.98 -7.33 14.26
CA ARG A 30 -1.12 -7.01 12.84
C ARG A 30 -0.72 -8.14 11.91
N ILE A 31 -1.46 -8.33 10.83
CA ILE A 31 -1.08 -9.16 9.69
C ILE A 31 -1.09 -8.28 8.44
N THR A 32 -0.02 -8.32 7.66
CA THR A 32 0.03 -7.69 6.33
C THR A 32 0.17 -8.75 5.24
N GLY A 33 -0.81 -8.79 4.33
CA GLY A 33 -0.77 -9.62 3.12
C GLY A 33 -0.20 -8.86 1.93
N LEU A 34 0.97 -9.27 1.45
CA LEU A 34 1.62 -8.68 0.28
C LEU A 34 1.23 -9.49 -0.95
N ASP A 35 0.31 -8.94 -1.72
CA ASP A 35 -0.31 -9.53 -2.90
C ASP A 35 -0.70 -11.00 -2.70
N PRO A 36 -1.69 -11.26 -1.83
CA PRO A 36 -2.08 -12.63 -1.46
C PRO A 36 -2.42 -13.46 -2.69
N ALA A 37 -1.90 -14.68 -2.77
CA ALA A 37 -2.04 -15.54 -3.94
C ALA A 37 -3.51 -15.88 -4.23
N LYS A 38 -3.98 -15.65 -5.45
CA LYS A 38 -5.34 -15.98 -5.90
C LYS A 38 -5.45 -17.43 -6.34
N ILE A 39 -4.48 -17.91 -7.11
CA ILE A 39 -4.45 -19.28 -7.66
C ILE A 39 -4.47 -20.27 -6.49
N GLU A 40 -5.38 -21.24 -6.56
CA GLU A 40 -5.72 -22.20 -5.48
C GLU A 40 -6.45 -21.62 -4.26
N PHE A 41 -6.63 -20.31 -4.08
CA PHE A 41 -7.24 -19.75 -2.87
C PHE A 41 -8.55 -19.00 -3.09
N GLU A 42 -8.90 -18.66 -4.34
CA GLU A 42 -10.08 -17.86 -4.68
C GLU A 42 -11.39 -18.44 -4.10
N ASP A 43 -11.58 -19.74 -4.32
CA ASP A 43 -12.76 -20.50 -3.90
C ASP A 43 -12.56 -21.27 -2.58
N ILE A 44 -11.39 -21.12 -1.96
CA ILE A 44 -11.12 -21.76 -0.67
C ILE A 44 -11.84 -21.00 0.46
N SER A 45 -12.35 -21.79 1.41
CA SER A 45 -12.96 -21.31 2.65
C SER A 45 -12.07 -20.30 3.37
N VAL A 46 -12.70 -19.24 3.91
CA VAL A 46 -12.01 -18.20 4.69
C VAL A 46 -11.18 -18.76 5.84
N GLY A 47 -11.49 -19.97 6.34
CA GLY A 47 -10.72 -20.66 7.37
C GLY A 47 -9.31 -21.08 6.95
N LEU A 48 -9.05 -21.23 5.65
CA LEU A 48 -7.80 -21.76 5.09
C LEU A 48 -6.99 -20.72 4.30
N ARG A 49 -7.43 -19.46 4.30
CA ARG A 49 -6.75 -18.33 3.64
C ARG A 49 -6.77 -17.09 4.51
N ILE A 50 -6.02 -16.06 4.14
CA ILE A 50 -6.03 -14.78 4.85
C ILE A 50 -7.44 -14.16 4.85
N ASN A 51 -7.81 -13.56 5.96
CA ASN A 51 -9.10 -12.90 6.18
C ASN A 51 -8.95 -11.70 7.14
N ALA A 52 -9.83 -10.71 6.99
CA ALA A 52 -9.97 -9.54 7.85
C ALA A 52 -10.05 -9.82 9.38
N ALA A 53 -10.42 -11.03 9.80
CA ALA A 53 -10.60 -11.40 11.21
C ALA A 53 -9.41 -12.12 11.86
N ASP A 54 -8.29 -12.27 11.14
CA ASP A 54 -7.13 -13.10 11.54
C ASP A 54 -6.21 -12.44 12.58
N ALA A 55 -6.33 -11.13 12.77
CA ALA A 55 -5.57 -10.33 13.73
C ALA A 55 -6.42 -9.14 14.23
N GLU A 56 -5.90 -8.36 15.16
CA GLU A 56 -6.51 -7.07 15.55
C GLU A 56 -6.57 -6.12 14.35
N TYR A 57 -5.52 -6.12 13.52
CA TYR A 57 -5.45 -5.40 12.25
C TYR A 57 -4.96 -6.28 11.10
N VAL A 58 -5.70 -6.34 10.00
CA VAL A 58 -5.28 -7.04 8.77
C VAL A 58 -5.32 -6.10 7.57
N ASP A 59 -4.17 -5.85 6.95
CA ASP A 59 -4.04 -5.00 5.76
C ASP A 59 -3.40 -5.73 4.58
N CYS A 60 -3.82 -5.41 3.35
CA CYS A 60 -3.36 -6.09 2.15
C CYS A 60 -2.94 -5.11 1.05
N ILE A 61 -1.88 -5.45 0.32
CA ILE A 61 -1.40 -4.69 -0.85
C ILE A 61 -1.63 -5.56 -2.09
N HIS A 62 -2.55 -5.16 -2.95
CA HIS A 62 -2.91 -5.85 -4.19
C HIS A 62 -2.15 -5.20 -5.34
N SER A 63 -1.12 -5.87 -5.85
CA SER A 63 -0.28 -5.33 -6.92
C SER A 63 -0.37 -6.12 -8.23
N CYS A 64 -0.93 -7.33 -8.18
CA CYS A 64 -1.17 -8.23 -9.32
C CYS A 64 -2.57 -8.86 -9.29
N GLY A 65 -3.57 -8.08 -8.91
CA GLY A 65 -4.96 -8.50 -8.76
C GLY A 65 -5.53 -9.09 -10.05
N GLY A 66 -6.30 -10.17 -9.92
CA GLY A 66 -6.97 -10.83 -11.04
C GLY A 66 -6.07 -11.80 -11.82
N TYR A 67 -4.75 -11.75 -11.59
CA TYR A 67 -3.77 -12.70 -12.13
C TYR A 67 -3.22 -13.59 -11.02
N LEU A 68 -2.05 -13.27 -10.47
CA LEU A 68 -1.46 -14.02 -9.36
C LEU A 68 -2.05 -13.63 -8.01
N GLY A 69 -2.49 -12.39 -7.85
CA GLY A 69 -3.05 -11.84 -6.62
C GLY A 69 -4.57 -11.74 -6.63
N PHE A 70 -5.18 -11.63 -5.45
CA PHE A 70 -6.62 -11.31 -5.34
C PHE A 70 -6.89 -9.92 -5.93
N ASP A 71 -7.98 -9.79 -6.68
CA ASP A 71 -8.53 -8.53 -7.18
C ASP A 71 -9.53 -7.91 -6.20
N ARG A 72 -10.35 -8.72 -5.53
CA ARG A 72 -11.34 -8.27 -4.55
C ARG A 72 -10.73 -8.06 -3.15
N PRO A 73 -11.32 -7.16 -2.33
CA PRO A 73 -10.89 -6.95 -0.96
C PRO A 73 -11.12 -8.21 -0.12
N ILE A 74 -10.11 -8.56 0.68
CA ILE A 74 -10.13 -9.73 1.57
C ILE A 74 -9.63 -9.41 2.98
N CYS A 75 -9.19 -8.18 3.22
CA CYS A 75 -8.59 -7.70 4.47
C CYS A 75 -9.44 -6.57 5.07
N GLN A 76 -9.03 -6.00 6.21
CA GLN A 76 -9.75 -4.84 6.77
C GLN A 76 -9.42 -3.56 6.03
N THR A 77 -8.18 -3.46 5.53
CA THR A 77 -7.72 -2.37 4.66
C THR A 77 -7.06 -3.00 3.45
N ASP A 78 -7.51 -2.64 2.25
CA ASP A 78 -6.99 -3.19 0.99
C ASP A 78 -6.45 -2.04 0.13
N PHE A 79 -5.16 -2.06 -0.16
CA PHE A 79 -4.46 -1.07 -0.95
C PHE A 79 -4.26 -1.57 -2.37
N TYR A 80 -4.57 -0.73 -3.36
CA TYR A 80 -4.47 -1.02 -4.78
C TYR A 80 -3.51 -0.02 -5.44
N PRO A 81 -2.19 -0.22 -5.32
CA PRO A 81 -1.20 0.56 -6.04
C PRO A 81 -1.47 0.54 -7.54
N ASN A 82 -1.67 1.72 -8.11
CA ASN A 82 -1.97 1.95 -9.54
C ASN A 82 -3.18 1.15 -10.03
N GLY A 83 -4.19 0.99 -9.17
CA GLY A 83 -5.40 0.20 -9.46
C GLY A 83 -5.24 -1.29 -9.18
N GLY A 84 -4.04 -1.74 -8.81
CA GLY A 84 -3.75 -3.06 -8.27
C GLY A 84 -3.65 -4.20 -9.28
N LEU A 85 -3.58 -3.90 -10.58
CA LEU A 85 -3.48 -4.91 -11.65
C LEU A 85 -2.06 -5.08 -12.17
N MET A 86 -1.53 -4.05 -12.82
CA MET A 86 -0.18 -4.05 -13.43
C MET A 86 0.57 -2.83 -12.94
N GLN A 87 1.82 -3.03 -12.51
CA GLN A 87 2.58 -1.98 -11.86
C GLN A 87 3.48 -1.23 -12.85
N PRO A 88 3.65 0.10 -12.69
CA PRO A 88 4.60 0.87 -13.47
C PRO A 88 6.02 0.26 -13.40
N GLY A 89 6.72 0.29 -14.53
CA GLY A 89 8.06 -0.30 -14.69
C GLY A 89 8.07 -1.82 -14.89
N CYS A 90 6.94 -2.52 -14.73
CA CYS A 90 6.78 -3.89 -15.17
C CYS A 90 6.33 -3.91 -16.64
N SER A 91 7.27 -4.12 -17.56
CA SER A 91 7.02 -4.10 -19.01
C SER A 91 6.01 -5.17 -19.43
N PHE A 92 5.05 -4.85 -20.30
CA PHE A 92 3.99 -5.78 -20.75
C PHE A 92 4.53 -7.11 -21.35
N LEU A 93 5.64 -7.06 -22.09
CA LEU A 93 6.32 -8.25 -22.62
C LEU A 93 7.17 -9.00 -21.58
N GLY A 94 7.58 -8.32 -20.50
CA GLY A 94 8.45 -8.85 -19.44
C GLY A 94 7.70 -9.23 -18.15
N ASP A 95 6.43 -8.86 -18.03
CA ASP A 95 5.55 -9.20 -16.92
C ASP A 95 4.53 -10.27 -17.34
N ILE A 96 5.03 -11.24 -18.11
CA ILE A 96 4.28 -12.46 -18.44
C ILE A 96 3.85 -13.10 -17.11
N CYS A 97 2.57 -13.39 -16.99
CA CYS A 97 1.95 -13.88 -15.76
C CYS A 97 2.06 -12.93 -14.55
N CYS A 98 2.35 -11.63 -14.75
CA CYS A 98 2.27 -10.60 -13.72
C CYS A 98 3.25 -10.81 -12.53
N VAL A 99 4.37 -11.52 -12.76
CA VAL A 99 5.38 -11.86 -11.74
C VAL A 99 6.11 -10.62 -11.20
N CYS A 100 6.45 -9.65 -12.05
CA CYS A 100 7.07 -8.38 -11.64
C CYS A 100 6.08 -7.59 -10.78
N SER A 101 4.84 -7.44 -11.27
CA SER A 101 3.77 -6.75 -10.54
C SER A 101 3.44 -7.46 -9.22
N HIS A 102 3.52 -8.78 -9.17
CA HIS A 102 3.34 -9.57 -7.95
C HIS A 102 4.43 -9.28 -6.91
N GLY A 103 5.67 -9.09 -7.35
CA GLY A 103 6.79 -8.74 -6.48
C GLY A 103 6.79 -7.28 -5.98
N ARG A 104 6.07 -6.38 -6.65
CA ARG A 104 6.00 -4.96 -6.26
C ARG A 104 5.39 -4.73 -4.89
N SER A 105 4.46 -5.58 -4.45
CA SER A 105 3.85 -5.49 -3.11
C SER A 105 4.89 -5.49 -1.98
N TYR A 106 5.88 -6.40 -2.01
CA TYR A 106 6.93 -6.43 -1.00
C TYR A 106 7.97 -5.31 -1.21
N HIS A 107 8.20 -4.86 -2.44
CA HIS A 107 9.06 -3.69 -2.69
C HIS A 107 8.46 -2.42 -2.09
N TYR A 108 7.17 -2.16 -2.31
CA TYR A 108 6.48 -1.02 -1.74
C TYR A 108 6.44 -1.08 -0.22
N PHE A 109 6.15 -2.26 0.35
CA PHE A 109 6.16 -2.44 1.79
C PHE A 109 7.55 -2.18 2.38
N ALA A 110 8.61 -2.77 1.80
CA ALA A 110 9.97 -2.57 2.27
C ALA A 110 10.41 -1.10 2.17
N GLU A 111 10.03 -0.40 1.11
CA GLU A 111 10.31 1.02 0.95
C GLU A 111 9.56 1.87 1.98
N SER A 112 8.28 1.58 2.25
CA SER A 112 7.42 2.32 3.19
C SER A 112 7.91 2.31 4.64
N ILE A 113 8.82 1.40 5.00
CA ILE A 113 9.47 1.36 6.32
C ILE A 113 10.37 2.59 6.50
N LYS A 114 10.91 3.15 5.42
CA LYS A 114 11.83 4.29 5.47
C LYS A 114 11.02 5.58 5.69
N PRO A 115 11.33 6.41 6.71
CA PRO A 115 10.49 7.56 7.08
C PRO A 115 10.25 8.60 5.98
N LYS A 116 11.15 8.70 5.00
CA LYS A 116 11.04 9.66 3.88
C LYS A 116 10.24 9.13 2.69
N HIS A 117 9.91 7.85 2.69
CA HIS A 117 9.20 7.20 1.60
C HIS A 117 7.76 6.91 2.04
N ILE A 118 6.86 7.78 1.61
CA ILE A 118 5.44 7.71 1.97
C ILE A 118 4.60 7.32 0.76
N PHE A 119 3.53 6.59 1.02
CA PHE A 119 2.58 6.16 0.00
C PHE A 119 1.18 6.63 0.39
N PRO A 120 0.83 7.90 0.11
CA PRO A 120 -0.50 8.43 0.41
C PRO A 120 -1.58 7.59 -0.28
N ALA A 121 -2.61 7.23 0.50
CA ALA A 121 -3.66 6.35 0.04
C ALA A 121 -4.98 7.13 -0.04
N ALA A 122 -5.60 7.16 -1.21
CA ALA A 122 -6.91 7.77 -1.43
C ALA A 122 -8.00 6.74 -1.12
N LYS A 123 -8.99 7.11 -0.31
CA LYS A 123 -10.11 6.26 0.08
C LYS A 123 -11.07 6.10 -1.10
N CYS A 124 -11.43 4.88 -1.48
CA CYS A 124 -12.35 4.63 -2.59
C CYS A 124 -13.55 3.80 -2.14
N LEU A 125 -14.63 3.85 -2.93
CA LEU A 125 -15.67 2.84 -2.92
C LEU A 125 -15.19 1.63 -3.74
N TRP A 126 -15.40 0.43 -3.20
CA TRP A 126 -15.20 -0.81 -3.96
C TRP A 126 -16.52 -1.22 -4.65
N THR A 127 -16.49 -1.47 -5.95
CA THR A 127 -17.61 -1.96 -6.76
C THR A 127 -17.23 -3.24 -7.50
N SER A 128 -18.16 -3.84 -8.25
CA SER A 128 -17.86 -4.97 -9.13
C SER A 128 -16.83 -4.63 -10.21
N ASP A 129 -16.73 -3.35 -10.59
CA ASP A 129 -15.82 -2.85 -11.62
C ASP A 129 -14.49 -2.35 -11.03
N GLY A 130 -14.28 -2.53 -9.72
CA GLY A 130 -13.08 -2.13 -9.00
C GLY A 130 -13.25 -0.85 -8.18
N LEU A 131 -12.23 0.01 -8.18
CA LEU A 131 -12.22 1.24 -7.38
C LEU A 131 -13.01 2.36 -8.06
N LEU A 132 -13.89 3.02 -7.30
CA LEU A 132 -14.70 4.15 -7.77
C LEU A 132 -14.64 5.32 -6.78
N GLY A 133 -14.61 6.55 -7.31
CA GLY A 133 -14.83 7.78 -6.53
C GLY A 133 -13.80 7.98 -5.40
N CYS A 134 -12.52 7.84 -5.72
CA CYS A 134 -11.45 7.97 -4.73
C CYS A 134 -11.27 9.41 -4.23
N THR A 135 -11.17 9.60 -2.92
CA THR A 135 -10.94 10.89 -2.26
C THR A 135 -9.75 10.85 -1.32
N ASP A 136 -9.17 12.01 -1.02
CA ASP A 136 -8.01 12.10 -0.14
C ASP A 136 -8.30 11.52 1.26
N SER A 137 -7.30 10.89 1.85
CA SER A 137 -7.40 10.29 3.18
C SER A 137 -6.08 10.41 3.93
N PRO A 138 -6.09 10.48 5.28
CA PRO A 138 -4.89 10.40 6.11
C PRO A 138 -4.22 9.02 6.14
N GLN A 139 -4.77 8.02 5.45
CA GLN A 139 -4.20 6.68 5.40
C GLN A 139 -2.92 6.64 4.54
N MET A 140 -1.98 5.80 4.95
CA MET A 140 -0.75 5.51 4.23
C MET A 140 -0.66 4.00 3.95
N MET A 141 -0.19 3.63 2.77
CA MET A 141 0.07 2.22 2.45
C MET A 141 1.38 1.74 3.07
N GLY A 142 1.41 0.46 3.47
CA GLY A 142 2.62 -0.23 3.94
C GLY A 142 2.80 -0.16 5.46
N TYR A 143 4.05 -0.11 5.93
CA TYR A 143 4.37 -0.09 7.36
C TYR A 143 3.61 0.98 8.18
N PRO A 144 3.43 2.23 7.72
CA PRO A 144 2.71 3.26 8.49
C PRO A 144 1.17 3.13 8.47
N ALA A 145 0.59 2.09 7.85
CA ALA A 145 -0.86 1.93 7.77
C ALA A 145 -1.52 1.86 9.16
N LYS A 146 -2.63 2.57 9.30
CA LYS A 146 -3.39 2.69 10.56
C LYS A 146 -4.70 1.90 10.50
N SER A 147 -4.98 1.15 11.56
CA SER A 147 -6.20 0.32 11.70
C SER A 147 -7.51 1.11 11.79
N GLU A 148 -7.42 2.42 12.05
CA GLU A 148 -8.54 3.35 12.03
C GLU A 148 -9.18 3.48 10.64
N PHE A 149 -8.38 3.41 9.57
CA PHE A 149 -8.85 3.62 8.20
C PHE A 149 -8.99 2.30 7.44
N LYS A 150 -10.24 1.81 7.36
CA LYS A 150 -10.62 0.51 6.77
C LYS A 150 -11.24 0.64 5.38
N GLY A 151 -11.28 -0.47 4.64
CA GLY A 151 -11.82 -0.65 3.29
C GLY A 151 -10.78 -0.46 2.19
N ALA A 152 -11.23 -0.19 0.96
CA ALA A 152 -10.36 -0.09 -0.21
C ALA A 152 -9.72 1.29 -0.39
N PHE A 153 -8.46 1.32 -0.85
CA PHE A 153 -7.68 2.52 -1.11
C PHE A 153 -6.88 2.43 -2.41
N TYR A 154 -6.90 3.50 -3.19
CA TYR A 154 -6.00 3.68 -4.34
C TYR A 154 -4.68 4.31 -3.88
N VAL A 155 -3.58 3.89 -4.48
CA VAL A 155 -2.24 4.42 -4.17
C VAL A 155 -1.49 4.68 -5.46
N LYS A 156 -0.88 5.85 -5.63
CA LYS A 156 -0.03 6.13 -6.80
C LYS A 156 1.42 5.77 -6.49
N THR A 157 2.09 5.08 -7.40
CA THR A 157 3.54 4.79 -7.29
C THR A 157 4.29 5.10 -8.58
N MET A 158 5.62 5.21 -8.48
CA MET A 158 6.52 5.42 -9.63
C MET A 158 6.92 4.09 -10.29
N SER A 159 7.53 4.16 -11.48
CA SER A 159 8.02 2.99 -12.24
C SER A 159 9.32 2.39 -11.69
N ASP A 160 10.12 3.20 -11.01
CA ASP A 160 11.46 2.82 -10.58
C ASP A 160 11.65 3.23 -9.13
N TYR A 161 12.59 2.57 -8.46
CA TYR A 161 12.92 2.93 -7.09
C TYR A 161 13.58 4.33 -7.08
N PRO A 162 13.18 5.25 -6.18
CA PRO A 162 12.13 5.10 -5.17
C PRO A 162 10.72 5.12 -5.77
N PHE A 163 9.89 4.13 -5.39
CA PHE A 163 8.51 4.00 -5.86
C PHE A 163 7.56 4.98 -5.19
N SER A 164 7.91 5.45 -3.98
CA SER A 164 7.14 6.51 -3.32
C SER A 164 7.17 7.76 -4.20
N PRO A 165 6.03 8.42 -4.45
CA PRO A 165 6.05 9.69 -5.16
C PRO A 165 6.97 10.67 -4.41
N ALA A 166 7.73 11.45 -5.15
CA ALA A 166 8.54 12.51 -4.55
C ALA A 166 7.62 13.35 -3.68
N ILE A 167 7.98 13.51 -2.40
CA ILE A 167 7.37 14.55 -1.58
C ILE A 167 7.74 15.84 -2.32
N GLU A 168 6.77 16.46 -2.99
CA GLU A 168 6.88 17.88 -3.32
C GLU A 168 7.09 18.55 -1.96
N ARG A 169 8.35 18.79 -1.60
CA ARG A 169 8.64 19.73 -0.54
C ARG A 169 7.96 21.00 -1.04
N PRO A 170 6.96 21.56 -0.33
CA PRO A 170 6.65 22.96 -0.55
C PRO A 170 8.00 23.67 -0.48
N PRO A 171 8.36 24.48 -1.48
CA PRO A 171 9.70 25.00 -1.58
C PRO A 171 10.08 25.62 -0.23
N GLU A 172 11.24 25.21 0.28
CA GLU A 172 11.84 25.70 1.53
C GLU A 172 12.29 27.17 1.38
N TYR A 173 11.55 27.98 0.64
CA TYR A 173 11.68 29.43 0.67
C TYR A 173 11.00 29.92 1.94
N GLY A 174 11.71 29.79 3.06
CA GLY A 174 11.37 30.55 4.25
C GLY A 174 11.23 32.03 3.89
N TRP A 175 10.31 32.71 4.58
CA TRP A 175 10.15 34.17 4.70
C TRP A 175 11.43 34.99 4.48
N TRP A 176 12.58 34.51 4.95
CA TRP A 176 13.91 35.13 4.79
C TRP A 176 14.36 35.29 3.33
N SER A 177 14.08 34.32 2.45
CA SER A 177 14.42 34.40 1.02
C SER A 177 13.57 35.45 0.28
N GLN A 178 12.29 35.59 0.65
CA GLN A 178 11.43 36.66 0.11
C GLN A 178 11.84 38.03 0.67
N LEU A 179 12.23 38.11 1.94
CA LEU A 179 12.81 39.30 2.57
C LEU A 179 14.13 39.71 1.91
N GLN A 180 15.03 38.78 1.59
CA GLN A 180 16.28 39.07 0.88
C GLN A 180 16.02 39.56 -0.54
N ALA A 181 15.09 38.94 -1.29
CA ALA A 181 14.71 39.41 -2.62
C ALA A 181 14.10 40.84 -2.57
N TRP A 182 13.26 41.12 -1.57
CA TRP A 182 12.67 42.45 -1.36
C TRP A 182 13.74 43.48 -0.97
N LEU A 183 14.65 43.16 -0.06
CA LEU A 183 15.76 44.05 0.33
C LEU A 183 16.74 44.30 -0.82
N LEU A 184 17.01 43.30 -1.68
CA LEU A 184 17.83 43.46 -2.88
C LEU A 184 17.14 44.34 -3.92
N SER A 185 15.81 44.23 -4.07
CA SER A 185 15.04 45.11 -4.96
C SER A 185 15.00 46.57 -4.47
N ILE A 186 15.04 46.80 -3.15
CA ILE A 186 15.16 48.15 -2.59
C ILE A 186 16.54 48.75 -2.82
N ARG A 187 17.62 47.95 -2.71
CA ARG A 187 18.98 48.46 -2.97
C ARG A 187 19.18 48.93 -4.42
N LEU A 188 18.42 48.38 -5.37
CA LEU A 188 18.44 48.80 -6.78
C LEU A 188 17.61 50.07 -7.05
N ILE A 189 16.76 50.50 -6.12
CA ILE A 189 15.92 51.71 -6.24
C ILE A 189 16.62 52.95 -5.62
N ILE A 190 17.64 52.74 -4.79
CA ILE A 190 18.37 53.80 -4.06
C ILE A 190 19.82 53.95 -4.56
N SER A 191 20.13 53.44 -5.76
CA SER A 191 21.38 53.65 -6.50
C SER A 191 21.10 54.27 -7.86
#